data_AF-A0A3B0Y3B0-F1
#
_entry.id   AF-A0A3B0Y3B0-F1
#
_cell.length_a   1.000
_cell.length_b   1.000
_cell.length_c   1.000
_cell.angle_alpha   90.00
_cell.angle_beta   90.00
_cell.angle_gamma   90.00
#
_symmetry.space_group_name_H-M   'P 1'
#
loop_
_entity.id
_entity.type
_entity.pdbx_description
1 polymer ?
#
loop_
_entity_poly.entity_id
_entity_poly.type
_entity_poly.pdbx_seq_one_letter_code
_entity_poly.pdbx_strand_id
1 'polypeptide(L)'
;MARNTGSIVTEYAELWPREVFDIREGKNRLLTEAQELLSGPGVYVLYRDDVPYYIGKTENNLYYRIHKHANQPGAKYYRYWNYFSAYVVDTIKHIDDVEGLLITAIPAAANSSKPKIKKILLPRSIKNLMGRLRRISADDLRQ
;
A
#
# COMPACT_ATOMS: atom_id res chain seq x y z
N MET A 1 24.48 -14.42 9.46
CA MET A 1 24.09 -13.10 9.97
C MET A 1 22.78 -13.25 10.72
N ALA A 2 22.69 -12.69 11.92
CA ALA A 2 21.61 -12.95 12.87
C ALA A 2 20.24 -12.52 12.32
N ARG A 3 19.32 -13.46 12.11
CA ARG A 3 17.90 -13.19 11.91
C ARG A 3 17.15 -13.73 13.10
N ASN A 4 16.75 -12.86 14.03
CA ASN A 4 15.51 -13.06 14.73
C ASN A 4 14.99 -11.74 15.31
N THR A 5 13.92 -11.22 14.73
CA THR A 5 13.00 -10.29 15.39
C THR A 5 11.64 -10.74 14.90
N GLY A 6 10.70 -11.08 15.78
CA GLY A 6 9.33 -11.49 15.42
C GLY A 6 8.49 -10.37 14.78
N SER A 7 9.07 -9.60 13.86
CA SER A 7 8.42 -8.55 13.09
C SER A 7 7.61 -9.18 11.97
N ILE A 8 6.38 -8.70 11.81
CA ILE A 8 5.47 -9.13 10.75
C ILE A 8 5.99 -8.67 9.37
N VAL A 9 6.52 -7.45 9.30
CA VAL A 9 7.14 -6.87 8.11
C VAL A 9 8.65 -6.87 8.31
N THR A 10 9.39 -7.57 7.44
CA THR A 10 10.84 -7.75 7.59
C THR A 10 11.64 -6.75 6.79
N GLU A 11 11.14 -6.37 5.62
CA GLU A 11 11.80 -5.48 4.67
C GLU A 11 10.78 -4.59 3.97
N TYR A 12 11.20 -3.41 3.52
CA TYR A 12 10.34 -2.54 2.72
C TYR A 12 11.13 -1.75 1.66
N ALA A 13 10.45 -1.46 0.56
CA ALA A 13 10.85 -0.52 -0.46
C ALA A 13 9.85 0.64 -0.45
N GLU A 14 10.34 1.87 -0.41
CA GLU A 14 9.51 3.09 -0.37
C GLU A 14 9.65 3.88 -1.66
N LEU A 15 8.51 4.17 -2.30
CA LEU A 15 8.39 5.00 -3.51
C LEU A 15 9.44 4.70 -4.60
N TRP A 16 9.70 3.42 -4.86
CA TRP A 16 10.56 3.02 -5.96
C TRP A 16 9.91 3.36 -7.32
N PRO A 17 10.69 3.83 -8.30
CA PRO A 17 10.19 4.12 -9.62
C PRO A 17 9.74 2.83 -10.33
N ARG A 18 8.66 2.91 -11.11
CA ARG A 18 8.17 1.80 -11.94
C ARG A 18 9.24 1.29 -12.91
N GLU A 19 10.10 2.19 -13.36
CA GLU A 19 11.19 1.95 -14.30
C GLU A 19 12.19 0.90 -13.80
N VAL A 20 12.21 0.58 -12.49
CA VAL A 20 12.98 -0.55 -11.94
C VAL A 20 12.73 -1.85 -12.72
N PHE A 21 11.52 -2.05 -13.26
CA PHE A 21 11.17 -3.23 -14.05
C PHE A 21 11.68 -3.20 -15.50
N ASP A 22 12.24 -2.08 -15.94
CA ASP A 22 12.76 -1.87 -17.30
C ASP A 22 14.29 -1.78 -17.35
N ILE A 23 14.96 -1.71 -16.19
CA ILE A 23 16.42 -1.58 -16.09
C ILE A 23 17.09 -2.84 -16.65
N ARG A 24 17.98 -2.62 -17.62
CA ARG A 24 18.80 -3.66 -18.23
C ARG A 24 20.28 -3.39 -18.02
N GLU A 25 21.03 -4.45 -17.75
CA GLU A 25 22.48 -4.47 -17.74
C GLU A 25 23.00 -5.04 -19.07
N GLY A 26 23.84 -4.26 -19.76
CA GLY A 26 24.37 -4.63 -21.07
C GLY A 26 23.27 -4.81 -22.14
N LYS A 27 23.53 -5.67 -23.13
CA LYS A 27 22.69 -5.72 -24.35
C LYS A 27 21.31 -6.34 -24.14
N ASN A 28 21.04 -7.10 -23.07
CA ASN A 28 19.73 -7.78 -22.91
C ASN A 28 19.43 -8.39 -21.52
N ARG A 29 20.22 -8.17 -20.47
CA ARG A 29 19.98 -8.79 -19.15
C ARG A 29 19.17 -7.87 -18.26
N LEU A 30 18.02 -8.30 -17.75
CA LEU A 30 17.31 -7.56 -16.70
C LEU A 30 18.17 -7.52 -15.42
N LEU A 31 18.23 -6.36 -14.77
CA LEU A 31 18.87 -6.25 -13.46
C LEU A 31 18.07 -7.06 -12.44
N THR A 32 18.68 -8.07 -11.81
CA THR A 32 17.96 -9.01 -10.92
C THR A 32 17.91 -8.58 -9.47
N GLU A 33 18.60 -7.51 -9.07
CA GLU A 33 18.66 -7.06 -7.68
C GLU A 33 17.26 -6.77 -7.10
N ALA A 34 16.40 -6.10 -7.86
CA ALA A 34 15.01 -5.85 -7.46
C ALA A 34 14.21 -7.16 -7.33
N GLN A 35 14.50 -8.17 -8.16
CA GLN A 35 13.88 -9.48 -8.07
C GLN A 35 14.32 -10.23 -6.82
N GLU A 36 15.59 -10.11 -6.42
CA GLU A 36 16.14 -10.73 -5.22
C GLU A 36 15.56 -10.09 -3.95
N LEU A 37 15.56 -8.75 -3.87
CA LEU A 37 15.04 -7.97 -2.74
C LEU A 37 13.52 -8.12 -2.56
N LEU A 38 12.77 -8.28 -3.66
CA LEU A 38 11.31 -8.43 -3.64
C LEU A 38 10.86 -9.87 -3.93
N SER A 39 11.70 -10.85 -3.58
CA SER A 39 11.47 -12.26 -3.91
C SER A 39 10.36 -12.92 -3.07
N GLY A 40 10.06 -12.34 -1.90
CA GLY A 40 9.13 -12.89 -0.92
C GLY A 40 7.67 -12.44 -1.07
N PRO A 41 6.79 -12.98 -0.23
CA PRO A 41 5.40 -12.58 -0.16
C PRO A 41 5.24 -11.24 0.54
N GLY A 42 4.10 -10.59 0.35
CA GLY A 42 3.81 -9.35 1.04
C GLY A 42 2.75 -8.47 0.40
N VAL A 43 2.82 -7.19 0.74
CA VAL A 43 1.84 -6.16 0.34
C VAL A 43 2.56 -5.05 -0.40
N TYR A 44 1.90 -4.45 -1.38
CA TYR A 44 2.43 -3.33 -2.16
C TYR A 44 1.39 -2.24 -2.33
N VAL A 45 1.89 -1.02 -2.53
CA VAL A 45 1.12 0.18 -2.85
C VAL A 45 1.62 0.71 -4.18
N LEU A 46 0.72 0.95 -5.13
CA LEU A 46 1.00 1.63 -6.40
C LEU A 46 0.54 3.07 -6.28
N TYR A 47 1.37 4.00 -6.72
CA TYR A 47 1.12 5.44 -6.61
C TYR A 47 1.01 6.07 -7.98
N ARG A 48 0.11 7.04 -8.09
CA ARG A 48 0.14 8.05 -9.13
C ARG A 48 0.77 9.30 -8.52
N ASP A 49 2.03 9.54 -8.86
CA ASP A 49 2.89 10.53 -8.22
C ASP A 49 3.00 10.26 -6.72
N ASP A 50 2.56 11.17 -5.87
CA ASP A 50 2.53 11.05 -4.41
C ASP A 50 1.22 10.48 -3.87
N VAL A 51 0.25 10.19 -4.74
CA VAL A 51 -1.09 9.73 -4.33
C VAL A 51 -1.19 8.21 -4.44
N PRO A 52 -1.43 7.48 -3.32
CA PRO A 52 -1.72 6.05 -3.38
C PRO A 52 -2.94 5.77 -4.25
N TYR A 53 -2.76 4.96 -5.29
CA TYR A 53 -3.81 4.62 -6.25
C TYR A 53 -4.38 3.23 -5.99
N TYR A 54 -3.54 2.25 -5.69
CA TYR A 54 -3.96 0.87 -5.53
C TYR A 54 -3.08 0.14 -4.52
N ILE A 55 -3.72 -0.65 -3.66
CA ILE A 55 -3.05 -1.49 -2.68
C ILE A 55 -3.31 -2.94 -3.07
N GLY A 56 -2.31 -3.80 -3.00
CA GLY A 56 -2.51 -5.21 -3.26
C GLY A 56 -1.54 -6.07 -2.52
N LYS A 57 -1.77 -7.37 -2.59
CA LYS A 57 -0.92 -8.37 -1.94
C LYS A 57 -0.54 -9.51 -2.86
N THR A 58 0.41 -10.32 -2.41
CA THR A 58 0.71 -11.64 -2.97
C THR A 58 1.28 -12.56 -1.89
N GLU A 59 0.82 -13.81 -1.89
CA GLU A 59 1.39 -14.88 -1.05
C GLU A 59 2.63 -15.53 -1.67
N ASN A 60 3.02 -15.09 -2.87
CA ASN A 60 4.14 -15.63 -3.62
C ASN A 60 5.30 -14.64 -3.65
N ASN A 61 5.41 -13.85 -4.71
CA ASN A 61 6.59 -13.04 -5.00
C ASN A 61 6.15 -11.63 -5.42
N LEU A 62 6.57 -10.63 -4.63
CA LEU A 62 6.25 -9.21 -4.84
C LEU A 62 6.75 -8.72 -6.19
N TYR A 63 8.00 -9.03 -6.56
CA TYR A 63 8.58 -8.62 -7.83
C TYR A 63 7.70 -8.99 -9.02
N TYR A 64 7.36 -10.28 -9.17
CA TYR A 64 6.54 -10.75 -10.29
C TYR A 64 5.13 -10.16 -10.27
N ARG A 65 4.54 -9.98 -9.08
CA ARG A 65 3.20 -9.41 -8.97
C ARG A 65 3.16 -7.95 -9.42
N ILE A 66 4.14 -7.15 -9.02
CA ILE A 66 4.22 -5.72 -9.37
C ILE A 66 4.69 -5.56 -10.82
N HIS A 67 5.68 -6.33 -11.26
CA HIS A 67 6.13 -6.41 -12.65
C HIS A 67 4.97 -6.72 -13.61
N LYS A 68 4.07 -7.62 -13.22
CA LYS A 68 2.86 -7.92 -14.01
C LYS A 68 1.98 -6.67 -14.21
N HIS A 69 1.83 -5.83 -13.19
CA HIS A 69 1.09 -4.56 -13.32
C HIS A 69 1.86 -3.55 -14.20
N ALA A 70 3.19 -3.55 -14.13
CA ALA A 70 4.04 -2.68 -14.95
C ALA A 70 4.02 -3.08 -16.44
N ASN A 71 3.82 -4.36 -16.77
CA ASN A 71 4.06 -4.88 -18.12
C ASN A 71 2.83 -5.46 -18.84
N GLN A 72 1.61 -5.20 -18.37
CA GLN A 72 0.38 -5.66 -19.04
C GLN A 72 -0.50 -4.50 -19.57
N PRO A 73 -0.25 -3.96 -20.78
CA PRO A 73 -0.93 -2.78 -21.33
C PRO A 73 -2.46 -2.75 -21.32
N GLY A 74 -3.10 -3.91 -21.35
CA GLY A 74 -4.56 -4.09 -21.30
C GLY A 74 -5.14 -4.30 -19.90
N ALA A 75 -4.31 -4.40 -18.85
CA ALA A 75 -4.78 -4.65 -17.50
C ALA A 75 -5.33 -3.38 -16.83
N LYS A 76 -6.33 -3.56 -15.97
CA LYS A 76 -7.01 -2.50 -15.20
C LYS A 76 -6.03 -1.56 -14.46
N TYR A 77 -4.90 -2.08 -13.99
CA TYR A 77 -3.92 -1.36 -13.17
C TYR A 77 -2.64 -0.96 -13.92
N TYR A 78 -2.56 -1.20 -15.23
CA TYR A 78 -1.37 -0.86 -16.01
C TYR A 78 -1.25 0.64 -16.27
N ARG A 79 -2.37 1.24 -16.63
CA ARG A 79 -2.46 2.68 -16.84
C ARG A 79 -2.52 3.28 -15.44
N TYR A 80 -1.75 4.34 -15.18
CA TYR A 80 -1.92 5.25 -14.05
C TYR A 80 -1.07 5.12 -12.79
N TRP A 81 0.09 4.46 -12.82
CA TRP A 81 1.04 4.52 -11.69
C TRP A 81 2.50 4.61 -12.18
N ASN A 82 3.33 5.31 -11.39
CA ASN A 82 4.74 5.61 -11.68
C ASN A 82 5.67 5.32 -10.50
N TYR A 83 5.15 5.20 -9.27
CA TYR A 83 5.92 4.74 -8.11
C TYR A 83 5.23 3.57 -7.42
N PHE A 84 6.01 2.77 -6.69
CA PHE A 84 5.48 1.73 -5.82
C PHE A 84 6.22 1.67 -4.49
N SER A 85 5.52 1.19 -3.46
CA SER A 85 6.12 0.72 -2.22
C SER A 85 5.79 -0.75 -2.05
N ALA A 86 6.68 -1.51 -1.42
CA ALA A 86 6.49 -2.93 -1.17
C ALA A 86 6.94 -3.26 0.25
N TYR A 87 6.24 -4.16 0.91
CA TYR A 87 6.48 -4.60 2.28
C TYR A 87 6.55 -6.12 2.28
N VAL A 88 7.72 -6.67 2.54
CA VAL A 88 7.93 -8.13 2.64
C VAL A 88 7.36 -8.59 3.98
N VAL A 89 6.43 -9.55 3.93
CA VAL A 89 5.73 -10.08 5.10
C VAL A 89 6.19 -11.51 5.33
N ASP A 90 6.81 -11.79 6.47
CA ASP A 90 7.46 -13.09 6.73
C ASP A 90 6.47 -14.26 6.78
N THR A 91 5.26 -14.03 7.28
CA THR A 91 4.23 -15.05 7.46
C THR A 91 2.97 -14.73 6.66
N ILE A 92 2.57 -15.64 5.76
CA ILE A 92 1.39 -15.50 4.89
C ILE A 92 0.11 -15.16 5.67
N LYS A 93 -0.03 -15.69 6.89
CA LYS A 93 -1.18 -15.44 7.77
C LYS A 93 -1.41 -13.96 8.09
N HIS A 94 -0.37 -13.12 8.03
CA HIS A 94 -0.46 -11.70 8.35
C HIS A 94 -0.63 -10.80 7.13
N ILE A 95 -0.55 -11.34 5.90
CA ILE A 95 -0.65 -10.53 4.68
C ILE A 95 -2.02 -9.84 4.58
N ASP A 96 -3.09 -10.55 4.93
CA ASP A 96 -4.45 -10.00 4.94
C ASP A 96 -4.62 -8.86 5.95
N ASP A 97 -3.98 -8.97 7.12
CA ASP A 97 -4.02 -7.95 8.16
C ASP A 97 -3.24 -6.70 7.73
N VAL A 98 -2.06 -6.88 7.14
CA VAL A 98 -1.23 -5.77 6.64
C VAL A 98 -1.90 -5.06 5.46
N GLU A 99 -2.45 -5.81 4.49
CA GLU A 99 -3.21 -5.23 3.36
C GLU A 99 -4.44 -4.49 3.87
N GLY A 100 -5.17 -5.11 4.81
CA GLY A 100 -6.36 -4.52 5.40
C GLY A 100 -6.05 -3.22 6.13
N LEU A 101 -4.97 -3.19 6.93
CA LEU A 101 -4.51 -2.00 7.63
C LEU A 101 -4.25 -0.86 6.64
N LEU A 102 -3.46 -1.11 5.59
CA LEU A 102 -3.13 -0.09 4.58
C LEU A 102 -4.37 0.42 3.85
N ILE A 103 -5.30 -0.46 3.45
CA ILE A 103 -6.57 -0.03 2.84
C ILE A 103 -7.39 0.86 3.79
N THR A 104 -7.44 0.51 5.09
CA THR A 104 -8.21 1.33 6.05
C THR A 104 -7.52 2.65 6.40
N ALA A 105 -6.18 2.70 6.37
CA ALA A 105 -5.39 3.89 6.66
C ALA A 105 -5.34 4.86 5.47
N ILE A 106 -5.58 4.38 4.24
CA ILE A 106 -5.50 5.17 3.01
C ILE A 106 -6.86 5.15 2.28
N PRO A 107 -7.83 5.98 2.71
CA PRO A 107 -9.17 6.03 2.10
C PRO A 107 -9.17 6.43 0.61
N ALA A 108 -8.11 7.08 0.13
CA ALA A 108 -7.98 7.56 -1.24
C ALA A 108 -7.64 6.44 -2.24
N ALA A 109 -7.13 5.29 -1.79
CA ALA A 109 -6.79 4.19 -2.67
C ALA A 109 -8.05 3.61 -3.35
N ALA A 110 -8.00 3.38 -4.66
CA ALA A 110 -9.15 2.96 -5.49
C ALA A 110 -9.51 1.46 -5.35
N ASN A 111 -9.26 0.88 -4.18
CA ASN A 111 -9.50 -0.53 -3.91
C ASN A 111 -11.00 -0.83 -3.80
N SER A 112 -11.50 -1.76 -4.60
CA SER A 112 -12.86 -2.29 -4.45
C SER A 112 -12.99 -3.27 -3.28
N SER A 113 -11.87 -3.80 -2.80
CA SER A 113 -11.81 -4.76 -1.69
C SER A 113 -12.17 -4.07 -0.37
N LYS A 114 -13.04 -4.72 0.41
CA LYS A 114 -13.37 -4.29 1.78
C LYS A 114 -12.59 -5.16 2.77
N PRO A 115 -11.65 -4.59 3.56
CA PRO A 115 -10.95 -5.33 4.59
C PRO A 115 -11.93 -5.98 5.58
N LYS A 116 -11.59 -7.16 6.10
CA LYS A 116 -12.37 -7.86 7.15
C LYS A 116 -12.16 -7.25 8.55
N ILE A 117 -11.62 -6.03 8.62
CA ILE A 117 -11.35 -5.31 9.86
C ILE A 117 -12.63 -4.59 10.29
N LYS A 118 -13.04 -4.79 11.54
CA LYS A 118 -14.23 -4.13 12.10
C LYS A 118 -13.97 -2.63 12.26
N LYS A 119 -14.71 -1.81 11.50
CA LYS A 119 -14.69 -0.35 11.67
C LYS A 119 -15.30 0.05 13.01
N ILE A 120 -14.53 0.76 13.82
CA ILE A 120 -15.04 1.42 15.02
C ILE A 120 -15.74 2.72 14.58
N LEU A 121 -17.03 2.84 14.88
CA LEU A 121 -17.80 4.04 14.58
C LEU A 121 -17.58 5.11 15.65
N LEU A 122 -17.58 6.38 15.24
CA LEU A 122 -17.54 7.49 16.19
C LEU A 122 -18.78 7.41 17.11
N PRO A 123 -18.60 7.31 18.44
CA PRO A 123 -19.72 7.24 19.37
C PRO A 123 -20.66 8.44 19.22
N ARG A 124 -21.97 8.19 19.32
CA ARG A 124 -22.99 9.23 19.14
C ARG A 124 -22.84 10.39 20.14
N SER A 125 -22.43 10.09 21.38
CA SER A 125 -22.14 11.09 22.41
C SER A 125 -21.05 12.06 21.97
N ILE A 126 -19.93 11.54 21.44
CA ILE A 126 -18.81 12.34 20.93
C ILE A 126 -19.24 13.15 19.71
N LYS A 127 -19.97 12.54 18.77
CA LYS A 127 -20.50 13.25 17.58
C LYS A 127 -21.37 14.44 17.97
N ASN A 128 -22.24 14.27 18.98
CA ASN A 128 -23.10 15.33 19.48
C ASN A 128 -22.29 16.45 20.17
N LEU A 129 -21.29 16.09 20.98
CA LEU A 129 -20.43 17.06 21.66
C LEU A 129 -19.66 17.93 20.66
N MET A 130 -19.04 17.32 19.64
CA MET A 130 -18.35 18.04 18.56
C MET A 130 -19.29 19.00 17.83
N GLY A 131 -20.54 18.58 17.60
CA GLY A 131 -21.57 19.41 16.97
C GLY A 131 -21.90 20.65 17.80
N ARG A 132 -21.91 20.54 19.13
CA ARG A 132 -22.12 21.69 20.03
C ARG A 132 -20.92 22.64 20.03
N LEU A 133 -19.70 22.10 20.18
CA LEU A 133 -18.47 22.90 20.21
C LEU A 133 -18.28 23.74 18.94
N ARG A 134 -18.59 23.16 17.76
CA ARG A 134 -18.50 23.89 16.49
C ARG A 134 -19.52 25.01 16.34
N ARG A 135 -20.70 24.89 16.94
CA ARG A 135 -21.72 25.95 16.92
C ARG A 135 -21.32 27.12 17.79
N ILE A 136 -20.86 26.83 19.02
CA ILE A 136 -20.34 27.85 19.95
C ILE A 136 -19.23 28.66 19.27
N SER A 137 -18.22 27.98 18.70
CA SER A 137 -17.14 28.65 17.98
C SER A 137 -17.60 29.47 16.76
N ALA A 138 -18.71 29.10 16.10
CA ALA A 138 -19.23 29.83 14.95
C ALA A 138 -20.06 31.06 15.37
N ASP A 139 -20.74 30.98 16.52
CA ASP A 139 -21.50 32.08 17.10
C ASP A 139 -20.57 33.14 17.72
N ASP A 140 -19.43 32.72 18.29
CA ASP A 140 -18.39 33.62 18.81
C ASP A 140 -17.67 34.42 17.69
N LEU A 141 -17.62 33.89 16.47
CA LEU A 141 -17.04 34.57 15.29
C LEU A 141 -18.01 35.56 14.62
N ARG A 142 -19.27 35.63 15.07
CA ARG A 142 -20.32 36.49 14.51
C ARG A 142 -20.65 37.70 15.39
N GLN A 143 -20.02 37.81 16.56
CA GLN A 143 -20.09 38.96 17.47
C GLN A 143 -18.88 39.88 17.26
#